data_AF-X6DH11-F1
#
_entry.id   AF-X6DH11-F1
#
_cell.length_a   1.000
_cell.length_b   1.000
_cell.length_c   1.000
_cell.angle_alpha   90.00
_cell.angle_beta   90.00
_cell.angle_gamma   90.00
#
_symmetry.space_group_name_H-M   'P 1'
#
loop_
_entity.id
_entity.type
_entity.pdbx_description
1 polymer ?
#
loop_
_entity_poly.entity_id
_entity_poly.type
_entity_poly.pdbx_seq_one_letter_code
_entity_poly.pdbx_strand_id
1 'polypeptide(L)'
;MASIPDFSVRDLKLQEITKLAHENWELPDIKLPSLVPVAKAFRANIARVRFLMLLPTSIAGGMALTQRVNDIAEFEVTGSVVQDESSIASNVAVKITKRRSEILGAHNAATLARMGQSDWDEKAGEFHFAAAKSLDGLTETPIGAYGFLDILVAHTTGTWTAIETMLGDLWEAALNAHPDVLSSLKGNATRTNSSSKGAFDQSNAKLELKSIPLSLVEKHRFDLRSSMGSIFRQQRRFEFTRLSSIREAYASAFSEKFGRIDKALGNKALDELSAVRNVMVHRAGFADPEYMGKLRRLDIPKSELGKPVLLDGENVSKLIRNAIGTSKDLMIAVEDWITRY
;
A
#
# COMPACT_ATOMS: atom_id res chain seq x y z
N MET A 1 -13.63 14.50 27.34
CA MET A 1 -12.79 14.15 26.17
C MET A 1 -11.74 13.17 26.65
N ALA A 2 -11.49 12.07 25.93
CA ALA A 2 -10.36 11.20 26.25
C ALA A 2 -9.06 12.02 26.12
N SER A 3 -8.12 11.86 27.05
CA SER A 3 -6.82 12.54 26.97
C SER A 3 -6.10 12.08 25.71
N ILE A 4 -5.66 13.02 24.88
CA ILE A 4 -4.79 12.72 23.74
C ILE A 4 -3.54 12.04 24.31
N PRO A 5 -3.14 10.85 23.81
CA PRO A 5 -1.91 10.21 24.23
C PRO A 5 -0.73 11.19 24.10
N ASP A 6 0.14 11.23 25.11
CA ASP A 6 1.36 12.05 25.05
C ASP A 6 2.25 11.51 23.91
N PHE A 7 2.23 12.21 22.78
CA PHE A 7 3.02 11.88 21.61
C PHE A 7 4.08 12.95 21.42
N SER A 8 5.35 12.54 21.44
CA SER A 8 6.45 13.46 21.24
C SER A 8 6.38 14.05 19.83
N VAL A 9 6.14 15.36 19.75
CA VAL A 9 6.34 16.16 18.54
C VAL A 9 7.75 15.91 18.01
N ARG A 10 7.86 15.55 16.74
CA ARG A 10 9.12 15.18 16.08
C ARG A 10 9.01 15.30 14.57
N ASP A 11 10.15 15.35 13.89
CA ASP A 11 10.21 15.28 12.44
C ASP A 11 9.71 13.92 11.94
N LEU A 12 8.62 13.94 11.16
CA LEU A 12 8.01 12.76 10.55
C LEU A 12 8.56 12.47 9.15
N LYS A 13 9.50 13.28 8.63
CA LYS A 13 10.16 13.11 7.33
C LYS A 13 9.17 12.92 6.18
N LEU A 14 8.11 13.73 6.13
CA LEU A 14 7.02 13.59 5.17
C LEU A 14 7.50 13.71 3.71
N GLN A 15 8.61 14.40 3.47
CA GLN A 15 9.27 14.48 2.17
C GLN A 15 9.65 13.11 1.61
N GLU A 16 10.03 12.13 2.46
CA GLU A 16 10.38 10.78 2.02
C GLU A 16 9.17 10.00 1.49
N ILE A 17 7.97 10.28 2.02
CA ILE A 17 6.73 9.70 1.51
C ILE A 17 6.35 10.33 0.17
N THR A 18 6.50 11.64 0.05
CA THR A 18 6.30 12.35 -1.22
C THR A 18 7.26 11.82 -2.30
N LYS A 19 8.55 11.63 -1.96
CA LYS A 19 9.54 11.04 -2.87
C LYS A 19 9.09 9.65 -3.32
N LEU A 20 8.76 8.78 -2.37
CA LEU A 20 8.26 7.44 -2.65
C LEU A 20 7.04 7.48 -3.59
N ALA A 21 6.10 8.38 -3.35
CA ALA A 21 4.90 8.52 -4.18
C ALA A 21 5.17 9.08 -5.60
N HIS A 22 6.35 9.65 -5.86
CA HIS A 22 6.77 10.04 -7.21
C HIS A 22 7.65 9.00 -7.91
N GLU A 23 8.10 7.95 -7.22
CA GLU A 23 8.88 6.89 -7.85
C GLU A 23 8.10 6.17 -8.96
N ASN A 24 8.84 5.52 -9.86
CA ASN A 24 8.26 4.64 -10.85
C ASN A 24 7.84 3.31 -10.20
N TRP A 25 6.53 3.13 -10.01
CA TRP A 25 5.95 1.92 -9.43
C TRP A 25 5.49 0.92 -10.50
N GLU A 26 5.96 1.04 -11.75
CA GLU A 26 5.60 0.14 -12.86
C GLU A 26 5.58 -1.31 -12.41
N LEU A 27 4.37 -1.85 -12.35
CA LEU A 27 4.13 -3.27 -12.10
C LEU A 27 4.35 -4.03 -13.40
N PRO A 28 4.83 -5.29 -13.33
CA PRO A 28 5.11 -6.09 -14.52
C PRO A 28 3.90 -6.12 -15.45
N ASP A 29 4.20 -6.04 -16.75
CA ASP A 29 3.20 -6.23 -17.80
C ASP A 29 2.91 -7.72 -17.97
N ILE A 30 2.00 -8.21 -17.12
CA ILE A 30 1.54 -9.60 -17.13
C ILE A 30 0.72 -9.84 -18.41
N LYS A 31 1.16 -10.79 -19.22
CA LYS A 31 0.59 -11.13 -20.53
C LYS A 31 -0.42 -12.26 -20.43
N LEU A 32 -0.30 -13.11 -19.41
CA LEU A 32 -1.16 -14.28 -19.26
C LEU A 32 -2.60 -13.86 -18.90
N PRO A 33 -3.62 -14.21 -19.72
CA PRO A 33 -4.99 -13.71 -19.52
C PRO A 33 -5.60 -14.03 -18.15
N SER A 34 -5.28 -15.18 -17.56
CA SER A 34 -5.77 -15.56 -16.23
C SER A 34 -5.23 -14.69 -15.10
N LEU A 35 -4.05 -14.07 -15.28
CA LEU A 35 -3.41 -13.22 -14.26
C LEU A 35 -3.62 -11.73 -14.49
N VAL A 36 -4.03 -11.30 -15.70
CA VAL A 36 -4.32 -9.89 -16.01
C VAL A 36 -5.29 -9.24 -15.01
N PRO A 37 -6.42 -9.87 -14.61
CA PRO A 37 -7.31 -9.29 -13.61
C PRO A 37 -6.63 -9.05 -12.26
N VAL A 38 -5.77 -9.98 -11.81
CA VAL A 38 -5.01 -9.88 -10.56
C VAL A 38 -4.03 -8.71 -10.62
N ALA A 39 -3.27 -8.60 -11.71
CA ALA A 39 -2.32 -7.52 -11.91
C ALA A 39 -3.01 -6.15 -11.98
N LYS A 40 -4.16 -6.06 -12.66
CA LYS A 40 -4.97 -4.84 -12.74
C LYS A 40 -5.51 -4.42 -11.37
N ALA A 41 -6.04 -5.36 -10.59
CA ALA A 41 -6.53 -5.10 -9.25
C ALA A 41 -5.41 -4.63 -8.31
N PHE A 42 -4.25 -5.31 -8.34
CA PHE A 42 -3.08 -4.91 -7.56
C PHE A 42 -2.61 -3.50 -7.95
N ARG A 43 -2.49 -3.21 -9.25
CA ARG A 43 -2.14 -1.87 -9.76
C ARG A 43 -3.09 -0.79 -9.25
N ALA A 44 -4.40 -1.05 -9.30
CA ALA A 44 -5.39 -0.10 -8.81
C ALA A 44 -5.29 0.14 -7.30
N ASN A 45 -5.08 -0.92 -6.50
CA ASN A 45 -4.92 -0.79 -5.05
C ASN A 45 -3.65 -0.03 -4.67
N ILE A 46 -2.55 -0.33 -5.36
CA ILE A 46 -1.28 0.37 -5.19
C ILE A 46 -1.38 1.86 -5.59
N ALA A 47 -2.07 2.16 -6.70
CA ALA A 47 -2.33 3.55 -7.10
C ALA A 47 -3.15 4.31 -6.05
N ARG A 48 -4.14 3.68 -5.41
CA ARG A 48 -4.90 4.31 -4.32
C ARG A 48 -4.01 4.68 -3.13
N VAL A 49 -3.12 3.78 -2.72
CA VAL A 49 -2.15 4.07 -1.64
C VAL A 49 -1.23 5.22 -2.05
N ARG A 50 -0.73 5.21 -3.29
CA ARG A 50 0.10 6.30 -3.84
C ARG A 50 -0.62 7.65 -3.84
N PHE A 51 -1.89 7.69 -4.24
CA PHE A 51 -2.66 8.94 -4.19
C PHE A 51 -2.94 9.40 -2.76
N LEU A 52 -3.14 8.49 -1.82
CA LEU A 52 -3.26 8.83 -0.40
C LEU A 52 -1.97 9.48 0.13
N MET A 53 -0.79 9.01 -0.31
CA MET A 53 0.50 9.61 0.04
C MET A 53 0.65 11.06 -0.47
N LEU A 54 0.10 11.36 -1.64
CA LEU A 54 0.15 12.70 -2.24
C LEU A 54 -0.94 13.64 -1.74
N LEU A 55 -1.99 13.12 -1.09
CA LEU A 55 -3.14 13.93 -0.70
C LEU A 55 -2.77 15.13 0.20
N PRO A 56 -1.94 14.99 1.25
CA PRO A 56 -1.60 16.13 2.10
C PRO A 56 -0.84 17.24 1.36
N THR A 57 0.11 16.88 0.51
CA THR A 57 0.87 17.86 -0.29
C THR A 57 0.00 18.48 -1.38
N SER A 58 -0.98 17.74 -1.91
CA SER A 58 -1.98 18.27 -2.85
C SER A 58 -2.85 19.33 -2.18
N ILE A 59 -3.33 19.07 -0.96
CA ILE A 59 -4.14 20.01 -0.18
C ILE A 59 -3.30 21.25 0.17
N ALA A 60 -2.12 21.07 0.76
CA ALA A 60 -1.28 22.19 1.16
C ALA A 60 -0.82 23.04 -0.03
N GLY A 61 -0.41 22.40 -1.14
CA GLY A 61 -0.03 23.08 -2.37
C GLY A 61 -1.20 23.83 -2.99
N GLY A 62 -2.39 23.22 -3.02
CA GLY A 62 -3.61 23.86 -3.50
C GLY A 62 -4.01 25.06 -2.65
N MET A 63 -3.98 24.95 -1.32
CA MET A 63 -4.25 26.05 -0.40
C MET A 63 -3.26 27.20 -0.58
N ALA A 64 -1.95 26.90 -0.66
CA ALA A 64 -0.92 27.91 -0.88
C ALA A 64 -1.09 28.63 -2.22
N LEU A 65 -1.45 27.89 -3.28
CA LEU A 65 -1.79 28.47 -4.57
C LEU A 65 -3.00 29.39 -4.48
N THR A 66 -4.11 28.93 -3.87
CA THR A 66 -5.33 29.74 -3.72
C THR A 66 -5.06 31.01 -2.92
N GLN A 67 -4.33 30.92 -1.81
CA GLN A 67 -3.96 32.10 -1.02
C GLN A 67 -3.14 33.08 -1.86
N ARG A 68 -2.10 32.61 -2.55
CA ARG A 68 -1.29 33.46 -3.43
C ARG A 68 -2.13 34.15 -4.50
N VAL A 69 -3.06 33.43 -5.12
CA VAL A 69 -3.94 34.00 -6.14
C VAL A 69 -4.88 35.06 -5.53
N ASN A 70 -5.39 34.83 -4.32
CA ASN A 70 -6.19 35.84 -3.59
C ASN A 70 -5.34 37.11 -3.37
N ASP A 71 -4.14 36.97 -2.79
CA ASP A 71 -3.26 38.10 -2.47
C ASP A 71 -2.89 38.91 -3.72
N ILE A 72 -2.57 38.22 -4.84
CA ILE A 72 -2.27 38.90 -6.12
C ILE A 72 -3.50 39.63 -6.66
N ALA A 73 -4.66 38.96 -6.68
CA ALA A 73 -5.88 39.58 -7.20
C ALA A 73 -6.31 40.80 -6.38
N GLU A 74 -6.17 40.72 -5.06
CA GLU A 74 -6.46 41.83 -4.16
C GLU A 74 -5.49 43.00 -4.36
N PHE A 75 -4.19 42.71 -4.42
CA PHE A 75 -3.16 43.72 -4.66
C PHE A 75 -3.34 44.42 -6.00
N GLU A 76 -3.62 43.67 -7.07
CA GLU A 76 -3.85 44.25 -8.40
C GLU A 76 -5.10 45.13 -8.48
N VAL A 77 -6.13 44.87 -7.66
CA VAL A 77 -7.38 45.64 -7.65
C VAL A 77 -7.33 46.83 -6.71
N THR A 78 -6.67 46.70 -5.55
CA THR A 78 -6.71 47.70 -4.48
C THR A 78 -5.39 48.45 -4.28
N GLY A 79 -4.27 47.92 -4.76
CA GLY A 79 -2.91 48.41 -4.49
C GLY A 79 -2.32 47.93 -3.15
N SER A 80 -3.03 47.10 -2.38
CA SER A 80 -2.58 46.55 -1.09
C SER A 80 -3.16 45.15 -0.84
N VAL A 81 -2.63 44.43 0.15
CA VAL A 81 -3.29 43.21 0.68
C VAL A 81 -3.86 43.60 2.04
N VAL A 82 -5.19 43.66 2.14
CA VAL A 82 -5.93 44.13 3.31
C VAL A 82 -6.08 42.98 4.29
N GLN A 83 -5.87 43.24 5.59
CA GLN A 83 -5.95 42.19 6.62
C GLN A 83 -7.39 41.85 7.03
N ASP A 84 -8.35 42.74 6.76
CA ASP A 84 -9.75 42.62 7.14
C ASP A 84 -10.66 42.69 5.91
N GLU A 85 -11.16 41.53 5.46
CA GLU A 85 -12.08 41.42 4.32
C GLU A 85 -13.36 42.25 4.52
N SER A 86 -13.79 42.50 5.78
CA SER A 86 -15.00 43.27 6.07
C SER A 86 -14.86 44.76 5.72
N SER A 87 -13.62 45.25 5.60
CA SER A 87 -13.32 46.62 5.19
C SER A 87 -13.38 46.83 3.68
N ILE A 88 -13.47 45.77 2.88
CA ILE A 88 -13.50 45.83 1.42
C ILE A 88 -14.91 46.19 0.94
N ALA A 89 -15.04 47.31 0.24
CA ALA A 89 -16.32 47.70 -0.36
C ALA A 89 -16.86 46.61 -1.31
N SER A 90 -18.16 46.35 -1.28
CA SER A 90 -18.78 45.22 -2.00
C SER A 90 -18.50 45.22 -3.51
N ASN A 91 -18.48 46.39 -4.14
CA ASN A 91 -18.13 46.54 -5.55
C ASN A 91 -16.65 46.20 -5.86
N VAL A 92 -15.75 46.41 -4.90
CA VAL A 92 -14.34 46.04 -4.99
C VAL A 92 -14.18 44.53 -4.80
N ALA A 93 -14.88 43.93 -3.84
CA ALA A 93 -14.86 42.48 -3.61
C ALA A 93 -15.28 41.67 -4.85
N VAL A 94 -16.27 42.16 -5.62
CA VAL A 94 -16.66 41.55 -6.91
C VAL A 94 -15.52 41.59 -7.93
N LYS A 95 -14.79 42.70 -8.01
CA LYS A 95 -13.64 42.83 -8.92
C LYS A 95 -12.50 41.88 -8.52
N ILE A 96 -12.18 41.79 -7.22
CA ILE A 96 -11.18 40.84 -6.69
C ILE A 96 -11.58 39.41 -7.04
N THR A 97 -12.84 39.03 -6.78
CA THR A 97 -13.35 37.68 -7.09
C THR A 97 -13.24 37.36 -8.57
N LYS A 98 -13.60 38.29 -9.46
CA LYS A 98 -13.44 38.12 -10.91
C LYS A 98 -11.98 37.90 -11.27
N ARG A 99 -11.09 38.75 -10.75
CA ARG A 99 -9.67 38.69 -11.06
C ARG A 99 -9.02 37.39 -10.58
N ARG A 100 -9.36 36.94 -9.37
CA ARG A 100 -8.97 35.62 -8.85
C ARG A 100 -9.34 34.49 -9.80
N SER A 101 -10.59 34.48 -10.28
CA SER A 101 -11.07 33.44 -11.20
C SER A 101 -10.30 33.44 -12.52
N GLU A 102 -9.92 34.61 -13.04
CA GLU A 102 -9.08 34.73 -14.24
C GLU A 102 -7.68 34.13 -14.01
N ILE A 103 -7.00 34.50 -12.92
CA ILE A 103 -5.66 34.01 -12.61
C ILE A 103 -5.67 32.49 -12.38
N LEU A 104 -6.60 32.00 -11.57
CA LEU A 104 -6.73 30.57 -11.29
C LEU A 104 -7.11 29.78 -12.56
N GLY A 105 -7.99 30.33 -13.39
CA GLY A 105 -8.36 29.75 -14.68
C GLY A 105 -7.16 29.62 -15.62
N ALA A 106 -6.34 30.67 -15.73
CA ALA A 106 -5.11 30.64 -16.52
C ALA A 106 -4.10 29.60 -15.99
N HIS A 107 -3.93 29.51 -14.66
CA HIS A 107 -3.06 28.50 -14.04
C HIS A 107 -3.53 27.07 -14.32
N ASN A 108 -4.83 26.81 -14.19
CA ASN A 108 -5.41 25.50 -14.45
C ASN A 108 -5.28 25.12 -15.93
N ALA A 109 -5.53 26.05 -16.86
CA ALA A 109 -5.37 25.82 -18.28
C ALA A 109 -3.91 25.49 -18.65
N ALA A 110 -2.94 26.23 -18.08
CA ALA A 110 -1.52 25.95 -18.27
C ALA A 110 -1.10 24.58 -17.71
N THR A 111 -1.63 24.21 -16.54
CA THR A 111 -1.39 22.90 -15.92
C THR A 111 -1.93 21.78 -16.79
N LEU A 112 -3.19 21.89 -17.24
CA LEU A 112 -3.82 20.92 -18.16
C LEU A 112 -3.05 20.78 -19.48
N ALA A 113 -2.60 21.89 -20.06
CA ALA A 113 -1.82 21.87 -21.30
C ALA A 113 -0.45 21.19 -21.15
N ARG A 114 0.08 21.12 -19.92
CA ARG A 114 1.34 20.47 -19.60
C ARG A 114 1.17 18.98 -19.25
N MET A 115 -0.03 18.54 -18.87
CA MET A 115 -0.29 17.13 -18.58
C MET A 115 0.02 16.27 -19.82
N GLY A 116 0.82 15.22 -19.63
CA GLY A 116 1.26 14.33 -20.70
C GLY A 116 2.51 14.80 -21.47
N GLN A 117 3.06 15.97 -21.15
CA GLN A 117 4.41 16.33 -21.60
C GLN A 117 5.47 15.51 -20.85
N SER A 118 6.65 15.32 -21.45
CA SER A 118 7.70 14.46 -20.90
C SER A 118 8.27 14.93 -19.56
N ASP A 119 8.14 16.22 -19.27
CA ASP A 119 8.59 16.87 -18.04
C ASP A 119 7.47 17.03 -16.99
N TRP A 120 6.27 16.54 -17.28
CA TRP A 120 5.11 16.67 -16.39
C TRP A 120 5.37 16.07 -15.01
N ASP A 121 5.95 14.86 -14.96
CA ASP A 121 6.18 14.14 -13.70
C ASP A 121 7.20 14.85 -12.80
N GLU A 122 8.25 15.42 -13.41
CA GLU A 122 9.23 16.25 -12.70
C GLU A 122 8.54 17.49 -12.11
N LYS A 123 7.72 18.18 -12.92
CA LYS A 123 7.04 19.40 -12.47
C LYS A 123 5.99 19.14 -11.39
N ALA A 124 5.23 18.06 -11.52
CA ALA A 124 4.31 17.61 -10.50
C ALA A 124 5.07 17.29 -9.20
N GLY A 125 6.21 16.61 -9.31
CA GLY A 125 7.12 16.35 -8.20
C GLY A 125 7.54 17.63 -7.47
N GLU A 126 8.07 18.63 -8.20
CA GLU A 126 8.47 19.91 -7.62
C GLU A 126 7.33 20.58 -6.82
N PHE A 127 6.11 20.56 -7.35
CA PHE A 127 4.94 21.10 -6.66
C PHE A 127 4.70 20.38 -5.32
N HIS A 128 4.70 19.04 -5.32
CA HIS A 128 4.48 18.26 -4.10
C HIS A 128 5.64 18.38 -3.10
N PHE A 129 6.89 18.48 -3.56
CA PHE A 129 8.05 18.67 -2.70
C PHE A 129 8.05 20.05 -2.04
N ALA A 130 7.72 21.10 -2.78
CA ALA A 130 7.56 22.44 -2.22
C ALA A 130 6.43 22.46 -1.18
N ALA A 131 5.30 21.81 -1.47
CA ALA A 131 4.19 21.71 -0.53
C ALA A 131 4.52 20.87 0.72
N ALA A 132 5.33 19.82 0.59
CA ALA A 132 5.75 18.98 1.73
C ALA A 132 6.50 19.79 2.80
N LYS A 133 7.34 20.76 2.39
CA LYS A 133 8.03 21.66 3.33
C LYS A 133 7.06 22.48 4.19
N SER A 134 5.92 22.88 3.63
CA SER A 134 4.89 23.60 4.39
C SER A 134 4.17 22.72 5.41
N LEU A 135 4.20 21.38 5.22
CA LEU A 135 3.60 20.44 6.18
C LEU A 135 4.47 20.24 7.41
N ASP A 136 5.78 20.50 7.34
CA ASP A 136 6.70 20.32 8.46
C ASP A 136 6.23 21.13 9.69
N GLY A 137 5.79 22.38 9.50
CA GLY A 137 5.23 23.20 10.56
C GLY A 137 3.94 22.65 11.20
N LEU A 138 3.15 21.85 10.47
CA LEU A 138 1.97 21.20 11.05
C LEU A 138 2.37 20.06 11.99
N THR A 139 3.49 19.38 11.70
CA THR A 139 4.02 18.31 12.56
C THR A 139 4.60 18.82 13.87
N GLU A 140 4.82 20.13 14.01
CA GLU A 140 5.25 20.77 15.27
C GLU A 140 4.13 20.84 16.32
N THR A 141 2.88 20.59 15.91
CA THR A 141 1.73 20.52 16.83
C THR A 141 1.39 19.07 17.16
N PRO A 142 0.95 18.74 18.39
CA PRO A 142 0.54 17.37 18.73
C PRO A 142 -0.58 16.83 17.82
N ILE A 143 -1.54 17.67 17.45
CA ILE A 143 -2.67 17.29 16.58
C ILE A 143 -2.17 16.96 15.17
N GLY A 144 -1.32 17.82 14.59
CA GLY A 144 -0.78 17.59 13.25
C GLY A 144 0.15 16.37 13.23
N ALA A 145 1.06 16.25 14.21
CA ALA A 145 1.94 15.09 14.35
C ALA A 145 1.14 13.77 14.40
N TYR A 146 0.09 13.72 15.22
CA TYR A 146 -0.75 12.53 15.35
C TYR A 146 -1.52 12.22 14.06
N GLY A 147 -2.12 13.25 13.42
CA GLY A 147 -2.80 13.08 12.14
C GLY A 147 -1.89 12.55 11.03
N PHE A 148 -0.66 13.04 10.95
CA PHE A 148 0.32 12.54 9.98
C PHE A 148 0.83 11.15 10.31
N LEU A 149 0.98 10.80 11.59
CA LEU A 149 1.30 9.42 11.99
C LEU A 149 0.22 8.44 11.53
N ASP A 150 -1.06 8.78 11.72
CA ASP A 150 -2.17 7.93 11.26
C ASP A 150 -2.18 7.76 9.74
N ILE A 151 -1.78 8.79 8.99
CA ILE A 151 -1.58 8.72 7.54
C ILE A 151 -0.45 7.72 7.19
N LEU A 152 0.68 7.75 7.91
CA LEU A 152 1.77 6.78 7.75
C LEU A 152 1.32 5.33 8.05
N VAL A 153 0.49 5.15 9.08
CA VAL A 153 -0.14 3.86 9.41
C VAL A 153 -1.08 3.40 8.29
N ALA A 154 -1.86 4.32 7.73
CA ALA A 154 -2.75 4.04 6.62
C ALA A 154 -1.98 3.60 5.35
N HIS A 155 -0.84 4.23 5.05
CA HIS A 155 0.04 3.80 3.95
C HIS A 155 0.54 2.37 4.17
N THR A 156 1.06 2.07 5.35
CA THR A 156 1.59 0.75 5.71
C THR A 156 0.51 -0.34 5.62
N THR A 157 -0.65 -0.07 6.20
CA THR A 157 -1.77 -1.01 6.24
C THR A 157 -2.42 -1.19 4.87
N GLY A 158 -2.57 -0.10 4.11
CA GLY A 158 -3.10 -0.13 2.75
C GLY A 158 -2.21 -0.92 1.80
N THR A 159 -0.88 -0.72 1.85
CA THR A 159 0.07 -1.50 1.04
C THR A 159 0.02 -2.98 1.42
N TRP A 160 0.05 -3.33 2.71
CA TRP A 160 -0.06 -4.74 3.13
C TRP A 160 -1.37 -5.36 2.62
N THR A 161 -2.50 -4.67 2.75
CA THR A 161 -3.81 -5.16 2.30
C THR A 161 -3.83 -5.41 0.79
N ALA A 162 -3.23 -4.51 0.00
CA ALA A 162 -3.08 -4.70 -1.44
C ALA A 162 -2.26 -5.94 -1.78
N ILE A 163 -1.13 -6.15 -1.08
CA ILE A 163 -0.24 -7.30 -1.27
C ILE A 163 -0.92 -8.59 -0.83
N GLU A 164 -1.55 -8.60 0.34
CA GLU A 164 -2.28 -9.76 0.89
C GLU A 164 -3.38 -10.25 -0.05
N THR A 165 -4.15 -9.30 -0.61
CA THR A 165 -5.20 -9.61 -1.60
C THR A 165 -4.58 -10.20 -2.87
N MET A 166 -3.53 -9.55 -3.40
CA MET A 166 -2.82 -10.03 -4.58
C MET A 166 -2.25 -11.43 -4.39
N LEU A 167 -1.67 -11.75 -3.22
CA LEU A 167 -1.14 -13.08 -2.91
C LEU A 167 -2.23 -14.17 -2.95
N GLY A 168 -3.43 -13.86 -2.46
CA GLY A 168 -4.57 -14.77 -2.54
C GLY A 168 -5.06 -14.98 -3.97
N ASP A 169 -5.28 -13.89 -4.68
CA ASP A 169 -5.83 -13.91 -6.03
C ASP A 169 -4.85 -14.51 -7.04
N LEU A 170 -3.54 -14.24 -6.88
CA LEU A 170 -2.48 -14.80 -7.72
C LEU A 170 -2.37 -16.33 -7.54
N TRP A 171 -2.45 -16.81 -6.29
CA TRP A 171 -2.47 -18.24 -6.00
C TRP A 171 -3.71 -18.91 -6.61
N GLU A 172 -4.88 -18.33 -6.41
CA GLU A 172 -6.15 -18.82 -6.97
C GLU A 172 -6.09 -18.91 -8.49
N ALA A 173 -5.64 -17.83 -9.15
CA ALA A 173 -5.56 -17.76 -10.60
C ALA A 173 -4.54 -18.77 -11.17
N ALA A 174 -3.43 -19.01 -10.47
CA ALA A 174 -2.47 -20.04 -10.84
C ALA A 174 -3.08 -21.44 -10.79
N LEU A 175 -3.78 -21.80 -9.71
CA LEU A 175 -4.46 -23.09 -9.59
C LEU A 175 -5.55 -23.30 -10.64
N ASN A 176 -6.26 -22.23 -11.00
CA ASN A 176 -7.29 -22.28 -12.04
C ASN A 176 -6.70 -22.39 -13.45
N ALA A 177 -5.45 -21.94 -13.66
CA ALA A 177 -4.74 -22.09 -14.93
C ALA A 177 -4.20 -23.52 -15.11
N HIS A 178 -3.72 -24.15 -14.03
CA HIS A 178 -3.11 -25.49 -14.03
C HIS A 178 -3.70 -26.41 -12.95
N PRO A 179 -4.97 -26.80 -13.10
CA PRO A 179 -5.70 -27.60 -12.11
C PRO A 179 -5.07 -28.98 -11.88
N ASP A 180 -4.60 -29.65 -12.91
CA ASP A 180 -4.11 -31.02 -12.92
C ASP A 180 -2.81 -31.16 -12.12
N VAL A 181 -1.93 -30.16 -12.22
CA VAL A 181 -0.67 -30.11 -11.48
C VAL A 181 -0.89 -29.54 -10.07
N LEU A 182 -1.41 -28.32 -9.98
CA LEU A 182 -1.39 -27.55 -8.74
C LEU A 182 -2.49 -27.94 -7.74
N SER A 183 -3.66 -28.38 -8.19
CA SER A 183 -4.77 -28.70 -7.27
C SER A 183 -4.53 -29.95 -6.43
N SER A 184 -3.59 -30.79 -6.86
CA SER A 184 -3.16 -31.97 -6.11
C SER A 184 -2.44 -31.62 -4.80
N LEU A 185 -1.95 -30.38 -4.68
CA LEU A 185 -1.24 -29.84 -3.52
C LEU A 185 -0.11 -30.77 -3.00
N LYS A 186 0.62 -31.41 -3.92
CA LYS A 186 1.69 -32.36 -3.62
C LYS A 186 2.99 -31.71 -3.14
N GLY A 187 3.04 -30.38 -3.08
CA GLY A 187 4.21 -29.64 -2.61
C GLY A 187 4.43 -29.78 -1.10
N ASN A 188 5.65 -29.52 -0.65
CA ASN A 188 6.02 -29.64 0.75
C ASN A 188 5.68 -28.35 1.51
N ALA A 189 4.60 -28.38 2.29
CA ALA A 189 4.12 -27.27 3.12
C ALA A 189 5.17 -26.70 4.09
N THR A 190 6.14 -27.50 4.56
CA THR A 190 7.16 -27.03 5.52
C THR A 190 8.34 -26.33 4.87
N ARG A 191 8.39 -26.27 3.53
CA ARG A 191 9.56 -25.81 2.77
C ARG A 191 9.87 -24.32 2.95
N THR A 192 8.84 -23.50 3.09
CA THR A 192 8.94 -22.04 3.19
C THR A 192 9.01 -21.54 4.64
N ASN A 193 8.81 -22.42 5.62
CA ASN A 193 8.85 -22.10 7.05
C ASN A 193 10.24 -22.36 7.66
N SER A 194 11.19 -21.46 7.39
CA SER A 194 12.56 -21.56 7.92
C SER A 194 12.69 -21.25 9.42
N SER A 195 11.65 -20.67 10.05
CA SER A 195 11.75 -20.04 11.36
C SER A 195 10.90 -20.67 12.48
N SER A 196 10.11 -21.70 12.19
CA SER A 196 9.27 -22.41 13.17
C SER A 196 9.67 -23.89 13.30
N LYS A 197 10.86 -24.14 13.85
CA LYS A 197 11.27 -25.48 14.35
C LYS A 197 10.68 -25.84 15.73
N GLY A 198 9.77 -25.03 16.27
CA GLY A 198 9.18 -25.22 17.59
C GLY A 198 7.66 -25.24 17.55
N ALA A 199 7.08 -26.39 17.90
CA ALA A 199 5.74 -26.56 18.45
C ALA A 199 4.54 -26.04 17.61
N PHE A 200 4.56 -26.17 16.29
CA PHE A 200 3.29 -26.38 15.58
C PHE A 200 3.02 -27.87 15.60
N ASP A 201 1.97 -28.23 16.35
CA ASP A 201 1.53 -29.58 16.60
C ASP A 201 1.47 -30.37 15.29
N GLN A 202 2.13 -31.52 15.29
CA GLN A 202 2.06 -32.53 14.23
C GLN A 202 0.70 -33.23 14.24
N SER A 203 -0.40 -32.48 14.41
CA SER A 203 -1.56 -32.74 13.59
C SER A 203 -1.16 -32.28 12.18
N ASN A 204 -0.43 -33.05 11.38
CA ASN A 204 -1.00 -34.21 10.71
C ASN A 204 -2.54 -34.16 10.64
N ALA A 205 -3.07 -33.00 10.26
CA ALA A 205 -3.96 -32.97 9.13
C ALA A 205 -3.23 -33.75 8.04
N LYS A 206 -3.43 -35.08 8.03
CA LYS A 206 -3.92 -35.70 6.81
C LYS A 206 -4.80 -34.62 6.21
N LEU A 207 -4.36 -34.05 5.09
CA LEU A 207 -5.30 -33.57 4.10
C LEU A 207 -6.14 -34.80 3.76
N GLU A 208 -7.01 -35.22 4.69
CA GLU A 208 -8.15 -36.05 4.42
C GLU A 208 -8.73 -35.38 3.20
N LEU A 209 -8.96 -36.19 2.17
CA LEU A 209 -9.56 -35.78 0.93
C LEU A 209 -10.88 -35.11 1.29
N LYS A 210 -10.83 -33.81 1.63
CA LYS A 210 -11.96 -33.05 2.12
C LYS A 210 -12.88 -33.04 0.92
N SER A 211 -13.94 -33.82 1.04
CA SER A 211 -14.95 -33.97 0.00
C SER A 211 -15.36 -32.57 -0.45
N ILE A 212 -15.31 -32.30 -1.75
CA ILE A 212 -15.86 -31.06 -2.27
C ILE A 212 -17.38 -31.13 -2.07
N PRO A 213 -18.01 -30.19 -1.34
CA PRO A 213 -19.45 -30.16 -1.20
C PRO A 213 -20.12 -30.18 -2.57
N LEU A 214 -21.13 -31.04 -2.76
CA LEU A 214 -21.82 -31.20 -4.04
C LEU A 214 -22.41 -29.86 -4.53
N SER A 215 -22.85 -28.98 -3.63
CA SER A 215 -23.34 -27.64 -3.96
C SER A 215 -22.29 -26.75 -4.64
N LEU A 216 -21.00 -26.92 -4.34
CA LEU A 216 -19.93 -26.21 -5.06
C LEU A 216 -19.73 -26.81 -6.44
N VAL A 217 -19.77 -28.14 -6.56
CA VAL A 217 -19.66 -28.81 -7.86
C VAL A 217 -20.81 -28.39 -8.77
N GLU A 218 -22.03 -28.33 -8.24
CA GLU A 218 -23.22 -27.86 -8.93
C GLU A 218 -23.11 -26.38 -9.36
N LYS A 219 -22.61 -25.50 -8.48
CA LYS A 219 -22.35 -24.08 -8.80
C LYS A 219 -21.43 -23.91 -10.02
N HIS A 220 -20.48 -24.83 -10.20
CA HIS A 220 -19.57 -24.87 -11.34
C HIS A 220 -20.05 -25.79 -12.47
N ARG A 221 -21.34 -26.18 -12.49
CA ARG A 221 -21.96 -27.04 -13.51
C ARG A 221 -21.20 -28.34 -13.74
N PHE A 222 -20.62 -28.90 -12.67
CA PHE A 222 -19.80 -30.10 -12.70
C PHE A 222 -18.53 -29.99 -13.57
N ASP A 223 -18.12 -28.78 -14.00
CA ASP A 223 -16.83 -28.53 -14.66
C ASP A 223 -15.87 -27.82 -13.72
N LEU A 224 -14.95 -28.59 -13.13
CA LEU A 224 -13.98 -28.09 -12.16
C LEU A 224 -12.63 -27.71 -12.79
N ARG A 225 -12.46 -27.89 -14.10
CA ARG A 225 -11.16 -27.76 -14.78
C ARG A 225 -10.56 -26.36 -14.62
N SER A 226 -11.35 -25.32 -14.45
CA SER A 226 -10.84 -23.95 -14.30
C SER A 226 -11.26 -23.29 -12.98
N SER A 227 -11.65 -24.08 -11.98
CA SER A 227 -12.28 -23.57 -10.74
C SER A 227 -11.69 -24.14 -9.45
N MET A 228 -10.64 -24.96 -9.52
CA MET A 228 -10.05 -25.60 -8.33
C MET A 228 -9.49 -24.60 -7.31
N GLY A 229 -8.83 -23.53 -7.77
CA GLY A 229 -8.37 -22.45 -6.91
C GLY A 229 -9.54 -21.76 -6.19
N SER A 230 -10.61 -21.44 -6.93
CA SER A 230 -11.80 -20.78 -6.39
C SER A 230 -12.53 -21.65 -5.36
N ILE A 231 -12.60 -22.96 -5.61
CA ILE A 231 -13.16 -23.92 -4.66
C ILE A 231 -12.32 -23.95 -3.37
N PHE A 232 -11.00 -24.02 -3.46
CA PHE A 232 -10.14 -24.04 -2.28
C PHE A 232 -10.19 -22.73 -1.49
N ARG A 233 -10.35 -21.59 -2.17
CA ARG A 233 -10.56 -20.28 -1.53
C ARG A 233 -11.90 -20.23 -0.81
N GLN A 234 -12.98 -20.69 -1.43
CA GLN A 234 -14.31 -20.70 -0.82
C GLN A 234 -14.39 -21.63 0.39
N GLN A 235 -13.69 -22.78 0.35
CA GLN A 235 -13.59 -23.71 1.47
C GLN A 235 -12.64 -23.24 2.58
N ARG A 236 -11.98 -22.08 2.41
CA ARG A 236 -10.93 -21.58 3.31
C ARG A 236 -9.88 -22.66 3.60
N ARG A 237 -9.45 -23.38 2.55
CA ARG A 237 -8.44 -24.43 2.70
C ARG A 237 -7.12 -23.88 3.25
N PHE A 238 -6.81 -22.66 2.86
CA PHE A 238 -5.76 -21.84 3.45
C PHE A 238 -6.32 -20.47 3.82
N GLU A 239 -5.85 -19.91 4.92
CA GLU A 239 -6.14 -18.53 5.29
C GLU A 239 -5.13 -17.59 4.64
N PHE A 240 -5.61 -16.56 3.96
CA PHE A 240 -4.74 -15.55 3.32
C PHE A 240 -4.69 -14.25 4.14
N THR A 241 -4.91 -14.34 5.46
CA THR A 241 -4.79 -13.21 6.42
C THR A 241 -3.47 -13.24 7.18
N ARG A 242 -2.69 -14.33 7.04
CA ARG A 242 -1.41 -14.55 7.73
C ARG A 242 -0.36 -14.97 6.71
N LEU A 243 0.80 -14.31 6.73
CA LEU A 243 1.89 -14.59 5.80
C LEU A 243 2.38 -16.04 5.87
N SER A 244 2.37 -16.66 7.06
CA SER A 244 2.73 -18.08 7.23
C SER A 244 1.77 -19.01 6.47
N SER A 245 0.47 -18.76 6.55
CA SER A 245 -0.56 -19.55 5.85
C SER A 245 -0.54 -19.30 4.33
N ILE A 246 -0.19 -18.09 3.89
CA ILE A 246 0.06 -17.81 2.46
C ILE A 246 1.26 -18.63 1.97
N ARG A 247 2.39 -18.60 2.70
CA ARG A 247 3.59 -19.38 2.36
C ARG A 247 3.32 -20.88 2.32
N GLU A 248 2.49 -21.38 3.23
CA GLU A 248 2.02 -22.76 3.23
C GLU A 248 1.21 -23.09 1.96
N ALA A 249 0.23 -22.24 1.61
CA ALA A 249 -0.61 -22.43 0.43
C ALA A 249 0.22 -22.55 -0.87
N TYR A 250 1.20 -21.66 -1.03
CA TYR A 250 2.12 -21.70 -2.17
C TYR A 250 3.05 -22.91 -2.11
N ALA A 251 3.60 -23.24 -0.94
CA ALA A 251 4.49 -24.38 -0.78
C ALA A 251 3.79 -25.72 -1.07
N SER A 252 2.50 -25.84 -0.70
CA SER A 252 1.65 -26.98 -1.03
C SER A 252 1.30 -27.05 -2.51
N ALA A 253 0.98 -25.91 -3.15
CA ALA A 253 0.60 -25.92 -4.57
C ALA A 253 1.77 -26.19 -5.51
N PHE A 254 2.90 -25.48 -5.33
CA PHE A 254 4.03 -25.54 -6.25
C PHE A 254 5.04 -26.61 -5.80
N SER A 255 4.85 -27.85 -6.26
CA SER A 255 5.71 -29.01 -5.92
C SER A 255 7.04 -29.02 -6.65
N GLU A 256 7.12 -28.42 -7.84
CA GLU A 256 8.31 -28.43 -8.70
C GLU A 256 8.68 -27.02 -9.17
N LYS A 257 9.97 -26.78 -9.38
CA LYS A 257 10.52 -25.55 -9.99
C LYS A 257 10.05 -24.25 -9.32
N PHE A 258 9.77 -24.34 -8.03
CA PHE A 258 9.26 -23.29 -7.17
C PHE A 258 10.33 -22.30 -6.69
N GLY A 259 11.61 -22.48 -7.04
CA GLY A 259 12.72 -21.74 -6.42
C GLY A 259 12.58 -20.21 -6.49
N ARG A 260 12.06 -19.67 -7.60
CA ARG A 260 11.81 -18.22 -7.73
C ARG A 260 10.61 -17.75 -6.90
N ILE A 261 9.54 -18.54 -6.86
CA ILE A 261 8.33 -18.28 -6.05
C ILE A 261 8.70 -18.27 -4.57
N ASP A 262 9.40 -19.31 -4.11
CA ASP A 262 9.86 -19.43 -2.73
C ASP A 262 10.84 -18.32 -2.35
N LYS A 263 11.76 -17.94 -3.26
CA LYS A 263 12.67 -16.82 -3.02
C LYS A 263 11.92 -15.51 -2.82
N ALA A 264 10.90 -15.23 -3.63
CA ALA A 264 10.08 -14.03 -3.48
C ALA A 264 9.26 -14.07 -2.18
N LEU A 265 8.57 -15.18 -1.89
CA LEU A 265 7.78 -15.32 -0.66
C LEU A 265 8.64 -15.34 0.62
N GLY A 266 9.87 -15.84 0.54
CA GLY A 266 10.85 -15.88 1.62
C GLY A 266 11.62 -14.58 1.83
N ASN A 267 11.35 -13.54 1.02
CA ASN A 267 11.99 -12.24 1.21
C ASN A 267 11.48 -11.58 2.50
N LYS A 268 12.42 -11.13 3.33
CA LYS A 268 12.16 -10.49 4.63
C LYS A 268 11.31 -9.23 4.52
N ALA A 269 11.31 -8.55 3.36
CA ALA A 269 10.50 -7.36 3.15
C ALA A 269 9.00 -7.59 3.42
N LEU A 270 8.49 -8.79 3.12
CA LEU A 270 7.10 -9.14 3.44
C LEU A 270 6.90 -9.35 4.94
N ASP A 271 7.87 -9.97 5.63
CA ASP A 271 7.83 -10.13 7.08
C ASP A 271 7.91 -8.78 7.80
N GLU A 272 8.76 -7.88 7.32
CA GLU A 272 8.96 -6.53 7.84
C GLU A 272 7.66 -5.72 7.77
N LEU A 273 7.06 -5.63 6.59
CA LEU A 273 5.80 -4.92 6.39
C LEU A 273 4.65 -5.55 7.19
N SER A 274 4.54 -6.88 7.19
CA SER A 274 3.52 -7.62 7.95
C SER A 274 3.66 -7.40 9.46
N ALA A 275 4.89 -7.43 9.99
CA ALA A 275 5.16 -7.24 11.41
C ALA A 275 4.75 -5.83 11.89
N VAL A 276 5.11 -4.80 11.12
CA VAL A 276 4.74 -3.42 11.43
C VAL A 276 3.23 -3.23 11.35
N ARG A 277 2.58 -3.69 10.27
CA ARG A 277 1.11 -3.65 10.13
C ARG A 277 0.41 -4.34 11.29
N ASN A 278 0.89 -5.50 11.73
CA ASN A 278 0.27 -6.26 12.82
C ASN A 278 0.21 -5.44 14.11
N VAL A 279 1.31 -4.81 14.50
CA VAL A 279 1.35 -3.96 15.70
C VAL A 279 0.49 -2.71 15.55
N MET A 280 0.47 -2.07 14.38
CA MET A 280 -0.37 -0.90 14.15
C MET A 280 -1.86 -1.23 14.28
N VAL A 281 -2.32 -2.32 13.66
CA VAL A 281 -3.74 -2.69 13.62
C VAL A 281 -4.22 -3.33 14.92
N HIS A 282 -3.41 -4.20 15.54
CA HIS A 282 -3.87 -5.02 16.67
C HIS A 282 -3.40 -4.54 18.04
N ARG A 283 -2.39 -3.65 18.09
CA ARG A 283 -1.80 -3.16 19.34
C ARG A 283 -1.77 -1.63 19.42
N ALA A 284 -2.50 -0.93 18.55
CA ALA A 284 -2.51 0.53 18.48
C ALA A 284 -1.10 1.13 18.37
N GLY A 285 -0.19 0.43 17.69
CA GLY A 285 1.20 0.86 17.52
C GLY A 285 2.12 0.56 18.69
N PHE A 286 1.68 -0.08 19.78
CA PHE A 286 2.55 -0.44 20.91
C PHE A 286 3.27 -1.77 20.68
N ALA A 287 4.59 -1.79 20.84
CA ALA A 287 5.40 -2.99 20.65
C ALA A 287 5.06 -4.06 21.69
N ASP A 288 4.73 -5.26 21.22
CA ASP A 288 4.42 -6.43 22.04
C ASP A 288 5.56 -7.47 22.01
N PRO A 289 5.50 -8.56 22.82
CA PRO A 289 6.58 -9.54 22.84
C PRO A 289 6.86 -10.19 21.48
N GLU A 290 5.84 -10.35 20.63
CA GLU A 290 5.99 -10.89 19.29
C GLU A 290 6.80 -9.95 18.40
N TYR A 291 6.48 -8.64 18.42
CA TYR A 291 7.24 -7.62 17.70
C TYR A 291 8.69 -7.55 18.16
N MET A 292 8.92 -7.57 19.48
CA MET A 292 10.27 -7.56 20.05
C MET A 292 11.10 -8.78 19.63
N GLY A 293 10.47 -9.94 19.47
CA GLY A 293 11.12 -11.14 18.93
C GLY A 293 11.57 -10.96 17.48
N LYS A 294 10.79 -10.22 16.67
CA LYS A 294 11.07 -9.97 15.25
C LYS A 294 12.19 -8.94 15.01
N LEU A 295 12.35 -7.96 15.91
CA LEU A 295 13.44 -6.95 15.84
C LEU A 295 14.86 -7.57 15.75
N ARG A 296 15.04 -8.80 16.22
CA ARG A 296 16.35 -9.50 16.16
C ARG A 296 16.73 -9.97 14.75
N ARG A 297 15.76 -10.08 13.83
CA ARG A 297 15.94 -10.73 12.52
C ARG A 297 15.52 -9.87 11.34
N LEU A 298 14.66 -8.89 11.59
CA LEU A 298 14.04 -8.00 10.62
C LEU A 298 14.54 -6.57 10.82
N ASP A 299 14.60 -5.82 9.72
CA ASP A 299 14.98 -4.42 9.72
C ASP A 299 13.73 -3.53 9.80
N ILE A 300 13.10 -3.52 10.97
CA ILE A 300 11.86 -2.78 11.28
C ILE A 300 12.13 -1.67 12.31
N PRO A 301 11.25 -0.64 12.42
CA PRO A 301 11.43 0.45 13.37
C PRO A 301 11.67 -0.02 14.81
N LYS A 302 12.74 0.46 15.43
CA LYS A 302 13.11 0.06 16.79
C LYS A 302 12.10 0.60 17.80
N SER A 303 11.80 -0.21 18.82
CA SER A 303 10.99 0.17 19.97
C SER A 303 11.33 -0.71 21.17
N GLU A 304 10.71 -0.45 22.32
CA GLU A 304 10.83 -1.23 23.55
C GLU A 304 9.47 -1.86 23.90
N LEU A 305 9.48 -2.94 24.69
CA LEU A 305 8.25 -3.62 25.07
C LEU A 305 7.27 -2.65 25.77
N GLY A 306 6.05 -2.55 25.25
CA GLY A 306 5.01 -1.66 25.76
C GLY A 306 5.18 -0.19 25.37
N LYS A 307 6.17 0.16 24.54
CA LYS A 307 6.36 1.51 24.01
C LYS A 307 5.81 1.64 22.59
N PRO A 308 5.44 2.85 22.14
CA PRO A 308 5.03 3.09 20.76
C PRO A 308 6.14 2.71 19.75
N VAL A 309 5.75 2.11 18.64
CA VAL A 309 6.58 1.92 17.45
C VAL A 309 6.53 3.20 16.65
N LEU A 310 7.68 3.84 16.53
CA LEU A 310 7.79 5.20 16.04
C LEU A 310 7.99 5.25 14.52
N LEU A 311 6.88 5.34 13.76
CA LEU A 311 6.92 5.48 12.29
C LEU A 311 7.32 6.88 11.82
N ASP A 312 8.16 6.93 10.79
CA ASP A 312 8.51 8.15 10.06
C ASP A 312 8.48 7.84 8.55
N GLY A 313 8.57 8.87 7.72
CA GLY A 313 8.50 8.72 6.27
C GLY A 313 9.61 7.84 5.70
N GLU A 314 10.80 7.86 6.29
CA GLU A 314 11.93 7.05 5.81
C GLU A 314 11.68 5.56 6.01
N ASN A 315 11.29 5.15 7.22
CA ASN A 315 11.06 3.74 7.50
C ASN A 315 9.83 3.20 6.78
N VAL A 316 8.75 3.98 6.67
CA VAL A 316 7.56 3.60 5.91
C VAL A 316 7.88 3.48 4.41
N SER A 317 8.63 4.43 3.84
CA SER A 317 9.03 4.38 2.43
C SER A 317 9.86 3.13 2.12
N LYS A 318 10.81 2.79 2.99
CA LYS A 318 11.63 1.58 2.84
C LYS A 318 10.78 0.29 2.90
N LEU A 319 9.89 0.17 3.88
CA LEU A 319 9.00 -1.00 4.04
C LEU A 319 8.15 -1.21 2.79
N ILE A 320 7.49 -0.14 2.32
CA ILE A 320 6.59 -0.18 1.17
C ILE A 320 7.34 -0.51 -0.12
N ARG A 321 8.47 0.17 -0.38
CA ARG A 321 9.28 -0.04 -1.59
C ARG A 321 9.74 -1.49 -1.71
N ASN A 322 10.32 -2.02 -0.64
CA ASN A 322 10.87 -3.38 -0.64
C ASN A 322 9.78 -4.44 -0.78
N ALA A 323 8.64 -4.26 -0.11
CA ALA A 323 7.52 -5.19 -0.19
C ALA A 323 6.89 -5.22 -1.59
N ILE A 324 6.70 -4.05 -2.22
CA ILE A 324 6.18 -3.96 -3.59
C ILE A 324 7.16 -4.58 -4.59
N GLY A 325 8.46 -4.32 -4.46
CA GLY A 325 9.48 -4.96 -5.31
C GLY A 325 9.38 -6.49 -5.24
N THR A 326 9.27 -7.03 -4.03
CA THR A 326 9.08 -8.47 -3.80
C THR A 326 7.79 -9.00 -4.43
N SER A 327 6.69 -8.25 -4.33
CA SER A 327 5.42 -8.62 -4.97
C SER A 327 5.53 -8.68 -6.49
N LYS A 328 6.26 -7.75 -7.12
CA LYS A 328 6.54 -7.80 -8.57
C LYS A 328 7.29 -9.08 -8.95
N ASP A 329 8.34 -9.42 -8.20
CA ASP A 329 9.13 -10.63 -8.43
C ASP A 329 8.29 -11.90 -8.35
N LEU A 330 7.35 -11.96 -7.40
CA LEU A 330 6.45 -13.09 -7.25
C LEU A 330 5.49 -13.22 -8.43
N MET A 331 4.88 -12.11 -8.87
CA MET A 331 3.96 -12.13 -10.02
C MET A 331 4.66 -12.65 -11.27
N ILE A 332 5.88 -12.16 -11.55
CA ILE A 332 6.70 -12.64 -12.68
C ILE A 332 7.04 -14.12 -12.51
N ALA A 333 7.43 -14.54 -11.31
CA ALA A 333 7.79 -15.94 -11.04
C ALA A 333 6.61 -16.89 -11.25
N VAL A 334 5.39 -16.49 -10.87
CA VAL A 334 4.18 -17.28 -11.08
C VAL A 334 3.78 -17.32 -12.55
N GLU A 335 3.83 -16.19 -13.26
CA GLU A 335 3.56 -16.15 -14.71
C GLU A 335 4.55 -17.03 -15.50
N ASP A 336 5.85 -16.91 -15.20
CA ASP A 336 6.89 -17.74 -15.80
C ASP A 336 6.67 -19.23 -15.54
N TRP A 337 6.17 -19.58 -14.34
CA TRP A 337 5.85 -20.96 -14.01
C TRP A 337 4.69 -21.47 -14.85
N ILE A 338 3.58 -20.71 -14.92
CA ILE A 338 2.38 -21.08 -15.67
C ILE A 338 2.63 -21.14 -17.19
N THR A 339 3.55 -20.32 -17.71
CA THR A 339 3.83 -20.30 -19.16
C THR A 339 4.69 -21.49 -19.60
N ARG A 340 5.49 -22.07 -18.70
CA ARG A 340 6.47 -23.12 -19.03
C ARG A 340 5.98 -24.54 -18.76
N TYR A 341 5.00 -24.68 -17.88
CA TYR A 341 4.42 -25.94 -17.42
C TYR A 341 2.92 -25.88 -17.62
#